data_AF-A0A7X0Y5V0-F1
#
_entry.id   AF-A0A7X0Y5V0-F1
#
_cell.length_a   1.000
_cell.length_b   1.000
_cell.length_c   1.000
_cell.angle_alpha   90.00
_cell.angle_beta   90.00
_cell.angle_gamma   90.00
#
_symmetry.space_group_name_H-M   'P 1'
#
loop_
_entity.id
_entity.type
_entity.pdbx_description
1 polymer ?
#
loop_
_entity_poly.entity_id
_entity_poly.type
_entity_poly.pdbx_seq_one_letter_code
_entity_poly.pdbx_strand_id
1 'polypeptide(L)'
;MMISFFALYIMIVICLVIFPLPIQKEYISDMIKYKQGVSNNMIPFMAWIDAMGDIDYVGVLSAFYQPIANIALFFPFGFYLPIIIPGFGFKKIIFVSFLFSLTIELTQEVINFILGFNYRSFDVDDLICNTLGALLGYILFKYIAKFVTFLKVREQRDIDAL
;
A
#
# COMPACT_ATOMS: atom_id res chain seq x y z
N MET A 1 -1.80 -18.92 14.31
CA MET A 1 -2.86 -18.71 13.29
C MET A 1 -2.86 -17.28 12.74
N MET A 2 -3.11 -16.24 13.54
CA MET A 2 -3.14 -14.84 13.04
C MET A 2 -1.84 -14.35 12.41
N ILE A 3 -0.69 -14.63 13.05
CA ILE A 3 0.63 -14.26 12.51
C ILE A 3 0.88 -14.94 11.15
N SER A 4 0.41 -16.18 10.98
CA SER A 4 0.53 -16.92 9.72
C SER A 4 -0.27 -16.28 8.59
N PHE A 5 -1.50 -15.82 8.86
CA PHE A 5 -2.30 -15.07 7.87
C PHE A 5 -1.67 -13.72 7.52
N PHE A 6 -1.11 -13.03 8.50
CA PHE A 6 -0.39 -11.79 8.26
C PHE A 6 0.88 -12.02 7.42
N ALA A 7 1.65 -13.07 7.70
CA ALA A 7 2.83 -13.43 6.91
C ALA A 7 2.45 -13.81 5.46
N LEU A 8 1.36 -14.56 5.27
CA LEU A 8 0.82 -14.87 3.95
C LEU A 8 0.40 -13.59 3.21
N TYR A 9 -0.26 -12.67 3.89
CA TYR A 9 -0.61 -11.35 3.34
C TYR A 9 0.64 -10.57 2.92
N ILE A 10 1.66 -10.47 3.77
CA ILE A 10 2.92 -9.79 3.43
C ILE A 10 3.59 -10.44 2.21
N MET A 11 3.58 -11.76 2.12
CA MET A 11 4.09 -12.46 0.94
C MET A 11 3.31 -12.10 -0.33
N ILE A 12 1.98 -12.01 -0.25
CA ILE A 12 1.13 -11.56 -1.37
C ILE A 12 1.47 -10.12 -1.76
N VAL A 13 1.61 -9.20 -0.79
CA VAL A 13 2.02 -7.82 -1.06
C VAL A 13 3.35 -7.79 -1.80
N ILE A 14 4.37 -8.48 -1.28
CA ILE A 14 5.68 -8.58 -1.91
C ILE A 14 5.57 -9.14 -3.33
N CYS A 15 4.77 -10.18 -3.54
CA CYS A 15 4.56 -10.75 -4.86
C CYS A 15 3.94 -9.72 -5.83
N LEU A 16 2.90 -9.00 -5.40
CA LEU A 16 2.21 -8.01 -6.23
C LEU A 16 3.10 -6.80 -6.55
N VAL A 17 3.90 -6.34 -5.59
CA VAL A 17 4.72 -5.12 -5.75
C VAL A 17 6.10 -5.38 -6.35
N ILE A 18 6.55 -6.63 -6.45
CA ILE A 18 7.85 -6.95 -7.09
C ILE A 18 7.64 -7.59 -8.46
N PHE A 19 6.65 -8.46 -8.62
CA PHE A 19 6.44 -9.18 -9.88
C PHE A 19 5.38 -8.50 -10.77
N PRO A 20 5.40 -8.76 -12.09
CA PRO A 20 6.41 -9.51 -12.83
C PRO A 20 7.71 -8.72 -13.01
N LEU A 21 8.85 -9.42 -13.01
CA LEU A 21 10.15 -8.85 -13.39
C LEU A 21 10.41 -9.11 -14.87
N PRO A 22 10.94 -8.14 -15.63
CA PRO A 22 11.38 -8.38 -16.99
C PRO A 22 12.66 -9.22 -16.96
N ILE A 23 12.60 -10.45 -17.47
CA ILE A 23 13.75 -11.38 -17.53
C ILE A 23 14.22 -11.57 -18.99
N GLN A 24 13.37 -11.20 -19.95
CA GLN A 24 13.64 -11.34 -21.38
C GLN A 24 14.72 -10.35 -21.81
N LYS A 25 15.84 -10.86 -22.33
CA LYS A 25 17.01 -10.06 -22.65
C LYS A 25 16.75 -9.11 -23.83
N GLU A 26 16.00 -9.59 -24.81
CA GLU A 26 15.60 -8.81 -25.99
C GLU A 26 14.81 -7.59 -25.54
N TYR A 27 13.77 -7.80 -24.71
CA TYR A 27 12.95 -6.73 -24.15
C TYR A 27 13.79 -5.71 -23.37
N ILE A 28 14.64 -6.16 -22.44
CA ILE A 28 15.52 -5.27 -21.66
C ILE A 28 16.42 -4.45 -22.61
N SER A 29 17.02 -5.10 -23.61
CA SER A 29 17.92 -4.44 -24.55
C SER A 29 17.21 -3.37 -25.39
N ASP A 30 15.97 -3.63 -25.80
CA ASP A 30 15.15 -2.66 -26.54
C ASP A 30 14.75 -1.48 -25.66
N MET A 31 14.32 -1.72 -24.42
CA MET A 31 13.97 -0.67 -23.47
C MET A 31 15.14 0.28 -23.22
N ILE A 32 16.35 -0.26 -23.07
CA ILE A 32 17.58 0.53 -22.91
C ILE A 32 17.92 1.29 -24.21
N LYS A 33 17.94 0.59 -25.35
CA LYS A 33 18.35 1.16 -26.65
C LYS A 33 17.45 2.31 -27.06
N TYR A 34 16.14 2.17 -26.88
CA TYR A 34 15.14 3.17 -27.25
C TYR A 34 14.76 4.10 -26.10
N LYS A 35 15.39 3.98 -24.92
CA LYS A 35 15.15 4.81 -23.72
C LYS A 35 13.67 4.85 -23.30
N GLN A 36 12.99 3.70 -23.33
CA GLN A 36 11.56 3.58 -23.04
C GLN A 36 11.25 3.38 -21.55
N GLY A 37 12.15 3.79 -20.65
CA GLY A 37 11.89 3.74 -19.21
C GLY A 37 10.79 4.72 -18.80
N VAL A 38 10.05 4.38 -17.75
CA VAL A 38 9.04 5.30 -17.16
C VAL A 38 9.71 6.36 -16.29
N SER A 39 9.13 7.55 -16.24
CA SER A 39 9.63 8.66 -15.42
C SER A 39 9.21 8.51 -13.97
N ASN A 40 10.11 8.84 -13.03
CA ASN A 40 9.78 8.90 -11.61
C ASN A 40 8.91 10.13 -11.29
N ASN A 41 7.91 9.95 -10.43
CA ASN A 41 7.06 11.02 -9.92
C ASN A 41 7.50 11.43 -8.50
N MET A 42 8.12 12.61 -8.40
CA MET A 42 8.60 13.17 -7.14
C MET A 42 7.71 14.29 -6.60
N ILE A 43 6.70 14.72 -7.37
CA ILE A 43 5.80 15.83 -7.03
C ILE A 43 4.46 15.22 -6.63
N PRO A 44 4.03 15.38 -5.35
CA PRO A 44 2.75 14.85 -4.91
C PRO A 44 1.60 15.33 -5.78
N PHE A 45 0.76 14.38 -6.17
CA PHE A 45 -0.45 14.50 -6.96
C PHE A 45 -0.26 14.93 -8.41
N MET A 46 0.98 15.09 -8.90
CA MET A 46 1.22 15.56 -10.27
C MET A 46 0.63 14.60 -11.30
N ALA A 47 0.96 13.31 -11.20
CA ALA A 47 0.46 12.29 -12.13
C ALA A 47 -1.07 12.19 -12.11
N TRP A 48 -1.69 12.36 -10.94
CA TRP A 48 -3.13 12.35 -10.81
C TRP A 48 -3.78 13.63 -11.39
N ILE A 49 -3.16 14.80 -11.19
CA ILE A 49 -3.61 16.07 -11.80
C ILE A 49 -3.55 15.98 -13.33
N ASP A 50 -2.45 15.46 -13.88
CA ASP A 50 -2.31 15.27 -15.33
C ASP A 50 -3.38 14.30 -15.86
N ALA A 51 -3.62 13.18 -15.16
CA ALA A 51 -4.67 12.23 -15.51
C ALA A 51 -6.09 12.84 -15.44
N MET A 52 -6.33 13.80 -14.54
CA MET A 52 -7.59 14.54 -14.47
C MET A 52 -7.72 15.56 -15.60
N GLY A 53 -6.62 16.18 -16.03
CA GLY A 53 -6.59 17.11 -17.16
C GLY A 53 -6.96 16.43 -18.48
N ASP A 54 -6.51 15.18 -18.66
CA ASP A 54 -6.74 14.36 -19.85
C ASP A 54 -7.79 13.25 -19.62
N ILE A 55 -8.74 13.46 -18.70
CA ILE A 55 -9.66 12.41 -18.24
C ILE A 55 -10.53 11.80 -19.34
N ASP A 56 -10.85 12.57 -20.38
CA ASP A 56 -11.61 12.10 -21.54
C ASP A 56 -10.84 11.06 -22.36
N TYR A 57 -9.50 11.12 -22.33
CA TYR A 57 -8.62 10.18 -23.02
C TYR A 57 -8.16 9.04 -22.10
N VAL A 58 -7.80 9.35 -20.85
CA VAL A 58 -7.28 8.38 -19.86
C VAL A 58 -8.41 7.51 -19.28
N GLY A 59 -9.58 8.09 -19.10
CA GLY A 59 -10.74 7.48 -18.47
C GLY A 59 -10.67 7.47 -16.95
N VAL A 60 -11.84 7.65 -16.31
CA VAL A 60 -11.98 7.73 -14.84
C VAL A 60 -11.43 6.49 -14.15
N LEU A 61 -11.72 5.29 -14.65
CA LEU A 61 -11.27 4.06 -13.99
C LEU A 61 -9.74 4.00 -13.91
N SER A 62 -9.04 4.33 -15.00
CA SER A 62 -7.59 4.32 -15.07
C SER A 62 -6.98 5.34 -14.11
N ALA A 63 -7.53 6.55 -14.07
CA ALA A 63 -7.00 7.64 -13.24
C ALA A 63 -7.10 7.36 -11.73
N PHE A 64 -8.06 6.54 -11.29
CA PHE A 64 -8.24 6.18 -9.88
C PHE A 64 -7.74 4.79 -9.53
N TYR A 65 -7.38 3.96 -10.51
CA TYR A 65 -6.99 2.58 -10.28
C TYR A 65 -5.79 2.47 -9.33
N GLN A 66 -4.68 3.16 -9.64
CA GLN A 66 -3.44 3.06 -8.86
C GLN A 66 -3.60 3.60 -7.42
N PRO A 67 -4.16 4.80 -7.18
CA PRO A 67 -4.40 5.28 -5.82
C PRO A 67 -5.27 4.33 -4.99
N ILE A 68 -6.36 3.81 -5.57
CA ILE A 68 -7.28 2.90 -4.88
C ILE A 68 -6.60 1.56 -4.60
N ALA A 69 -5.86 1.02 -5.58
CA ALA A 69 -5.14 -0.23 -5.42
C ALA A 69 -4.11 -0.15 -4.28
N ASN A 70 -3.36 0.96 -4.19
CA ASN A 70 -2.37 1.19 -3.14
C ASN A 70 -3.00 1.35 -1.75
N ILE A 71 -4.10 2.11 -1.65
CA ILE A 71 -4.89 2.20 -0.42
C ILE A 71 -5.39 0.81 0.00
N ALA A 72 -5.97 0.04 -0.93
CA ALA A 72 -6.49 -1.29 -0.66
C ALA A 72 -5.38 -2.29 -0.27
N LEU A 73 -4.20 -2.17 -0.87
CA LEU A 73 -3.05 -3.03 -0.61
C LEU A 73 -2.55 -2.88 0.84
N PHE A 74 -2.49 -1.65 1.36
CA PHE A 74 -2.00 -1.35 2.71
C PHE A 74 -3.08 -1.35 3.79
N PHE A 75 -4.36 -1.38 3.41
CA PHE A 75 -5.47 -1.44 4.36
C PHE A 75 -5.34 -2.62 5.35
N PRO A 76 -5.11 -3.87 4.90
CA PRO A 76 -4.93 -4.98 5.82
C PRO A 76 -3.71 -4.80 6.73
N PHE A 77 -2.61 -4.22 6.23
CA PHE A 77 -1.42 -3.97 7.03
C PHE A 77 -1.73 -3.15 8.29
N GLY A 78 -2.41 -2.01 8.11
CA GLY A 78 -2.81 -1.15 9.22
C GLY A 78 -3.83 -1.77 10.17
N PHE A 79 -4.69 -2.66 9.66
CA PHE A 79 -5.65 -3.42 10.46
C PHE A 79 -4.98 -4.47 11.34
N TYR A 80 -4.01 -5.22 10.79
CA TYR A 80 -3.32 -6.32 11.48
C TYR A 80 -2.31 -5.85 12.54
N LEU A 81 -1.61 -4.75 12.30
CA LEU A 81 -0.56 -4.24 13.19
C LEU A 81 -0.98 -4.13 14.68
N PRO A 82 -2.09 -3.48 15.05
CA PRO A 82 -2.51 -3.38 16.45
C PRO A 82 -3.03 -4.69 17.04
N ILE A 83 -3.35 -5.70 16.21
CA ILE A 83 -3.76 -7.03 16.69
C ILE A 83 -2.53 -7.86 17.06
N ILE A 84 -1.48 -7.79 16.25
CA ILE A 84 -0.23 -8.54 16.46
C ILE A 84 0.63 -7.87 17.54
N ILE A 85 0.64 -6.54 17.56
CA ILE A 85 1.43 -5.74 18.49
C ILE A 85 0.47 -4.90 19.34
N PRO A 86 0.10 -5.38 20.54
CA PRO A 86 -0.77 -4.64 21.45
C PRO A 86 -0.21 -3.25 21.76
N GLY A 87 -1.07 -2.23 21.75
CA GLY A 87 -0.66 -0.84 22.02
C GLY A 87 -0.02 -0.12 20.81
N PHE A 88 -0.12 -0.68 19.60
CA PHE A 88 0.28 0.04 18.39
C PHE A 88 -0.62 1.27 18.18
N GLY A 89 -0.01 2.45 18.26
CA GLY A 89 -0.73 3.73 18.20
C GLY A 89 -0.71 4.38 16.82
N PHE A 90 -1.55 5.39 16.65
CA PHE A 90 -1.72 6.14 15.39
C PHE A 90 -0.40 6.63 14.77
N LYS A 91 0.48 7.26 15.56
CA LYS A 91 1.79 7.74 15.07
C LYS A 91 2.68 6.61 14.57
N LYS A 92 2.64 5.45 15.24
CA LYS A 92 3.41 4.26 14.84
C LYS A 92 2.88 3.67 13.55
N ILE A 93 1.56 3.66 13.34
CA ILE A 93 0.95 3.22 12.07
C ILE A 93 1.49 4.05 10.92
N ILE A 94 1.37 5.38 11.00
CA ILE A 94 1.86 6.29 9.95
C ILE A 94 3.34 6.05 9.68
N PHE A 95 4.17 6.03 10.73
CA PHE A 95 5.61 5.89 10.55
C PHE A 95 6.01 4.54 9.93
N VAL A 96 5.45 3.44 10.43
CA VAL A 96 5.81 2.10 9.96
C VAL A 96 5.22 1.80 8.58
N SER A 97 4.01 2.26 8.26
CA SER A 97 3.45 2.11 6.91
C SER A 97 4.20 2.95 5.89
N PHE A 98 4.58 4.19 6.25
CA PHE A 98 5.43 5.01 5.40
C PHE A 98 6.79 4.34 5.14
N LEU A 99 7.47 3.86 6.17
CA LEU A 99 8.76 3.16 5.99
C LEU A 99 8.62 1.87 5.19
N PHE A 100 7.52 1.12 5.39
CA PHE A 100 7.27 -0.08 4.61
C PHE A 100 7.05 0.26 3.12
N SER A 101 6.22 1.27 2.83
CA SER A 101 6.02 1.77 1.47
C SER A 101 7.32 2.29 0.84
N LEU A 102 8.11 3.05 1.61
CA LEU A 102 9.40 3.57 1.15
C LEU A 102 10.38 2.43 0.85
N THR A 103 10.36 1.36 1.64
CA THR A 103 11.18 0.16 1.36
C THR A 103 10.77 -0.50 0.06
N ILE A 104 9.47 -0.54 -0.26
CA ILE A 104 8.97 -1.08 -1.54
C ILE A 104 9.50 -0.23 -2.70
N GLU A 105 9.29 1.09 -2.66
CA GLU A 105 9.75 2.02 -3.70
C GLU A 105 11.27 1.94 -3.90
N LEU A 106 12.05 1.93 -2.81
CA LEU A 106 13.51 1.82 -2.88
C LEU A 106 13.95 0.45 -3.45
N THR A 107 13.24 -0.62 -3.14
CA THR A 107 13.52 -1.95 -3.72
C THR A 107 13.27 -1.93 -5.23
N GLN A 108 12.18 -1.30 -5.68
CA GLN A 108 11.89 -1.14 -7.10
C GLN A 108 12.94 -0.27 -7.79
N GLU A 109 13.42 0.80 -7.15
CA GLU A 109 14.51 1.62 -7.71
C GLU A 109 15.83 0.85 -7.80
N VAL A 110 16.14 0.00 -6.83
CA VAL A 110 17.30 -0.91 -6.93
C VAL A 110 17.12 -1.87 -8.11
N ILE A 111 15.92 -2.38 -8.34
CA ILE A 111 15.61 -3.23 -9.51
C ILE A 111 15.79 -2.43 -10.81
N ASN A 112 15.26 -1.20 -10.90
CA ASN A 112 15.45 -0.30 -12.05
C ASN A 112 16.93 -0.07 -12.34
N PHE A 113 17.72 0.19 -11.29
CA PHE A 113 19.17 0.36 -11.40
C PHE A 113 19.86 -0.91 -11.94
N ILE A 114 19.48 -2.10 -11.47
CA ILE A 114 20.01 -3.38 -11.95
C ILE A 114 19.63 -3.63 -13.42
N LEU A 115 18.40 -3.26 -13.82
CA LEU A 115 17.91 -3.40 -15.19
C LEU A 115 18.54 -2.40 -16.16
N GLY A 116 19.08 -1.29 -15.67
CA GLY A 116 19.65 -0.22 -16.50
C GLY A 116 18.63 0.71 -17.15
N PHE A 117 17.35 0.59 -16.76
CA PHE A 117 16.27 1.48 -17.16
C PHE A 117 15.15 1.43 -16.10
N ASN A 118 14.31 2.47 -16.06
CA ASN A 118 13.17 2.52 -15.16
C ASN A 118 12.04 1.64 -15.68
N TYR A 119 11.90 0.44 -15.14
CA TYR A 119 10.80 -0.47 -15.45
C TYR A 119 9.52 -0.08 -14.70
N ARG A 120 9.67 0.37 -13.44
CA ARG A 120 8.60 0.99 -12.65
C ARG A 120 8.97 2.42 -12.30
N SER A 121 7.97 3.26 -12.08
CA SER A 121 8.16 4.63 -11.61
C SER A 121 8.33 4.60 -10.09
N PHE A 122 9.34 5.28 -9.56
CA PHE A 122 9.28 5.71 -8.17
C PHE A 122 8.18 6.76 -8.03
N ASP A 123 7.18 6.51 -7.20
CA ASP A 123 6.01 7.38 -7.09
C ASP A 123 5.76 7.83 -5.65
N VAL A 124 5.88 9.15 -5.41
CA VAL A 124 5.57 9.73 -4.10
C VAL A 124 4.08 9.57 -3.73
N ASP A 125 3.19 9.49 -4.72
CA ASP A 125 1.76 9.27 -4.48
C ASP A 125 1.48 7.86 -3.96
N ASP A 126 2.32 6.88 -4.31
CA ASP A 126 2.24 5.52 -3.77
C ASP A 126 2.55 5.51 -2.28
N LEU A 127 3.57 6.28 -1.83
CA LEU A 127 3.88 6.46 -0.41
C LEU A 127 2.70 7.03 0.37
N ILE A 128 2.03 8.03 -0.21
CA ILE A 128 0.87 8.70 0.40
C ILE A 128 -0.32 7.73 0.46
N CYS A 129 -0.66 7.09 -0.66
CA CYS A 129 -1.79 6.17 -0.76
C CYS A 129 -1.63 4.94 0.13
N ASN A 130 -0.44 4.34 0.16
CA ASN A 130 -0.13 3.21 1.03
C ASN A 130 -0.22 3.60 2.51
N THR A 131 0.33 4.76 2.89
CA THR A 131 0.25 5.26 4.26
C THR A 131 -1.21 5.53 4.66
N LEU A 132 -2.01 6.12 3.76
CA LEU A 132 -3.43 6.37 3.97
C LEU A 132 -4.22 5.06 4.11
N GLY A 133 -3.95 4.07 3.25
CA GLY A 133 -4.54 2.73 3.34
C GLY A 133 -4.34 2.09 4.71
N ALA A 134 -3.10 2.07 5.20
CA ALA A 134 -2.80 1.58 6.53
C ALA A 134 -3.52 2.39 7.63
N LEU A 135 -3.62 3.71 7.49
CA LEU A 135 -4.34 4.51 8.45
C LEU A 135 -5.84 4.16 8.50
N LEU A 136 -6.48 4.00 7.34
CA LEU A 136 -7.88 3.59 7.25
C LEU A 136 -8.12 2.21 7.86
N GLY A 137 -7.22 1.25 7.61
CA GLY A 137 -7.26 -0.07 8.23
C GLY A 137 -7.16 -0.02 9.76
N TYR A 138 -6.25 0.80 10.29
CA TYR A 138 -6.11 1.00 11.73
C TYR A 138 -7.36 1.66 12.34
N ILE A 139 -7.94 2.66 11.68
CA ILE A 139 -9.16 3.32 12.13
C ILE A 139 -10.32 2.30 12.22
N LEU A 140 -10.49 1.45 11.20
CA LEU A 140 -11.49 0.39 11.23
C LEU A 140 -11.28 -0.56 12.42
N PHE A 141 -10.03 -1.00 12.65
CA PHE A 141 -9.71 -1.83 13.82
C PHE A 141 -10.14 -1.15 15.13
N LYS A 142 -9.85 0.15 15.31
CA LYS A 142 -10.21 0.90 16.52
C LYS A 142 -11.72 0.94 16.74
N TYR A 143 -12.51 1.14 15.68
CA TYR A 143 -13.97 1.12 15.79
C TYR A 143 -14.50 -0.26 16.17
N ILE A 144 -13.99 -1.32 15.54
CA ILE A 144 -14.38 -2.70 15.86
C ILE A 144 -14.00 -3.06 17.29
N ALA A 145 -12.77 -2.77 17.72
CA ALA A 145 -12.31 -3.05 19.08
C ALA A 145 -13.16 -2.34 20.14
N LYS A 146 -13.54 -1.07 19.89
CA LYS A 146 -14.43 -0.32 20.77
C LYS A 146 -15.83 -0.93 20.82
N PHE A 147 -16.37 -1.32 19.67
CA PHE A 147 -17.69 -1.96 19.57
C PHE A 147 -17.72 -3.31 20.31
N VAL A 148 -16.72 -4.15 20.13
CA VAL A 148 -16.59 -5.44 20.85
C VAL A 148 -16.50 -5.22 22.36
N THR A 149 -15.72 -4.23 22.79
CA THR A 149 -15.61 -3.88 24.23
C THR A 149 -16.96 -3.42 24.79
N PHE A 150 -17.70 -2.60 24.03
CA PHE A 150 -19.03 -2.14 24.43
C PHE A 150 -20.02 -3.30 24.62
N LEU A 151 -20.02 -4.28 23.69
CA LEU A 151 -20.90 -5.45 23.79
C LEU A 151 -20.58 -6.29 25.04
N LYS A 152 -19.30 -6.54 25.32
CA LYS A 152 -18.87 -7.29 26.52
C LYS A 152 -19.30 -6.60 27.83
N VAL A 153 -19.18 -5.27 27.89
CA VAL A 153 -19.60 -4.49 29.07
C VAL A 153 -21.12 -4.48 29.23
N ARG A 154 -21.89 -4.57 28.13
CA ARG A 154 -23.35 -4.70 28.20
C ARG A 154 -23.76 -6.09 28.69
N GLU A 155 -23.20 -7.15 28.11
CA GLU A 155 -23.48 -8.53 28.51
C GLU A 155 -23.19 -8.77 29.99
N GLN A 156 -22.05 -8.29 30.50
CA GLN A 156 -21.71 -8.42 31.92
C GLN A 156 -22.74 -7.72 32.83
N ARG A 157 -23.20 -6.52 32.44
CA ARG A 157 -24.22 -5.79 33.22
C ARG A 157 -25.57 -6.51 33.23
N ASP A 158 -25.93 -7.16 32.13
CA ASP A 158 -27.18 -7.92 32.04
C ASP A 158 -27.10 -9.19 32.91
N ILE A 159 -25.92 -9.82 33.04
CA ILE A 159 -25.67 -10.95 33.95
C ILE A 159 -25.71 -10.50 35.42
N ASP A 160 -25.08 -9.38 35.75
CA ASP A 160 -25.01 -8.87 37.14
C ASP A 160 -26.37 -8.38 37.67
N ALA A 161 -27.38 -8.23 36.79
CA ALA A 161 -28.73 -7.77 37.13
C ALA A 161 -29.75 -8.91 37.38
N LEU A 162 -29.36 -10.17 37.18
CA LEU A 162 -30.17 -11.38 37.43
C LEU A 162 -29.90 -11.96 38.83
#